data_AF-K9S6V2-F1
#
_entry.id   AF-K9S6V2-F1
#
_cell.length_a   1.000
_cell.length_b   1.000
_cell.length_c   1.000
_cell.angle_alpha   90.00
_cell.angle_beta   90.00
_cell.angle_gamma   90.00
#
_symmetry.space_group_name_H-M   'P 1'
#
loop_
_entity.id
_entity.type
_entity.pdbx_description
1 polymer ?
#
loop_
_entity_poly.entity_id
_entity_poly.type
_entity_poly.pdbx_seq_one_letter_code
_entity_poly.pdbx_strand_id
1 'polypeptide(L)'
;MPTMMRTSTTDMEVTSIRLERELKDKLKELAGHQGYQALIRDVLWSYVQQKSGDYRPQFSQDEIRASLPATAQREEQCVLTGKRIRPQEQMWLGLTTTGDLVPLSLESLTR
;
A
#
# COMPACT_ATOMS: atom_id res chain seq x y z
N MET A 1 -6.63 -10.07 -13.62
CA MET A 1 -6.45 -11.01 -12.50
C MET A 1 -4.96 -11.06 -12.19
N PRO A 2 -4.46 -10.44 -11.11
CA PRO A 2 -3.07 -10.60 -10.74
C PRO A 2 -2.91 -11.94 -10.02
N THR A 3 -2.14 -12.82 -10.63
CA THR A 3 -1.78 -14.13 -10.10
C THR A 3 -0.89 -13.93 -8.87
N MET A 4 -1.45 -14.03 -7.66
CA MET A 4 -0.67 -14.09 -6.43
C MET A 4 0.30 -15.27 -6.54
N MET A 5 1.58 -14.96 -6.74
CA MET A 5 2.64 -15.95 -6.75
C MET A 5 2.63 -16.66 -5.39
N ARG A 6 2.19 -17.92 -5.39
CA ARG A 6 2.28 -18.82 -4.24
C ARG A 6 3.75 -19.11 -3.99
N THR A 7 4.40 -18.27 -3.21
CA THR A 7 5.76 -18.52 -2.72
C THR A 7 5.77 -19.82 -1.92
N SER A 8 6.66 -20.71 -2.32
CA SER A 8 6.90 -21.99 -1.65
C SER A 8 7.31 -21.76 -0.20
N THR A 9 6.79 -22.56 0.74
CA THR A 9 7.14 -22.50 2.17
C THR A 9 8.60 -22.91 2.45
N THR A 10 9.35 -23.32 1.42
CA THR A 10 10.73 -23.83 1.52
C THR A 10 11.75 -22.76 1.93
N ASP A 11 11.47 -21.48 1.66
CA ASP A 11 12.38 -20.35 1.98
C ASP A 11 11.88 -19.49 3.17
N MET A 12 10.85 -19.94 3.89
CA MET A 12 10.23 -19.14 4.96
C MET A 12 10.85 -19.44 6.32
N GLU A 13 11.31 -18.40 7.02
CA GLU A 13 11.71 -18.50 8.43
C GLU A 13 10.50 -18.40 9.36
N VAL A 14 10.35 -19.38 10.27
CA VAL A 14 9.29 -19.38 11.28
C VAL A 14 9.73 -18.53 12.46
N THR A 15 9.05 -17.41 12.68
CA THR A 15 9.26 -16.54 13.85
C THR A 15 8.06 -16.55 14.80
N SER A 16 8.32 -16.38 16.10
CA SER A 16 7.30 -16.31 17.14
C SER A 16 7.04 -14.87 17.56
N ILE A 17 5.85 -14.36 17.26
CA ILE A 17 5.41 -13.01 17.65
C ILE A 17 4.37 -13.14 18.77
N ARG A 18 4.57 -12.40 19.88
CA ARG A 18 3.58 -12.30 20.96
C ARG A 18 2.60 -11.17 20.64
N LEU A 19 1.31 -11.47 20.73
CA LEU A 19 0.22 -10.51 20.54
C LEU A 19 -0.77 -10.63 21.68
N GLU A 20 -1.46 -9.54 21.99
CA GLU A 20 -2.62 -9.55 22.88
C GLU A 20 -3.70 -10.48 22.32
N ARG A 21 -4.42 -11.15 23.22
CA ARG A 21 -5.48 -12.09 22.84
C ARG A 21 -6.55 -11.41 21.98
N GLU A 22 -6.99 -10.23 22.40
CA GLU A 22 -8.02 -9.46 21.69
C GLU A 22 -7.58 -9.08 20.26
N LEU A 23 -6.33 -8.65 20.09
CA LEU A 23 -5.78 -8.33 18.78
C LEU A 23 -5.77 -9.57 17.88
N LYS A 24 -5.30 -10.71 18.41
CA LYS A 24 -5.29 -11.98 17.67
C LYS A 24 -6.68 -12.40 17.22
N ASP A 25 -7.69 -12.24 18.07
CA ASP A 25 -9.07 -12.62 17.75
C ASP A 25 -9.67 -11.71 16.67
N LYS A 26 -9.49 -10.39 16.77
CA LYS A 26 -9.90 -9.43 15.74
C LYS A 26 -9.22 -9.68 14.38
N LEU A 27 -7.93 -10.00 14.40
CA LEU A 27 -7.18 -10.32 13.17
C LEU A 27 -7.67 -11.63 12.53
N LYS A 28 -8.06 -12.63 13.32
CA LYS A 28 -8.67 -13.86 12.78
C LYS A 28 -10.03 -13.61 12.14
N GLU A 29 -10.84 -12.76 12.76
CA GLU A 29 -12.14 -12.37 12.23
C GLU A 29 -11.98 -11.64 10.88
N LEU A 30 -11.07 -10.66 10.82
CA LEU A 30 -10.73 -9.94 9.58
C LEU A 30 -10.11 -10.84 8.51
N ALA A 31 -9.37 -11.88 8.92
CA ALA A 31 -8.74 -12.79 7.96
C ALA A 31 -9.77 -13.59 7.17
N GLY A 32 -10.90 -13.98 7.77
CA GLY A 32 -11.93 -14.77 7.10
C GLY A 32 -11.34 -15.99 6.36
N HIS A 33 -11.59 -16.06 5.05
CA HIS A 33 -11.11 -17.16 4.18
C HIS A 33 -9.63 -17.10 3.80
N GLN A 34 -8.96 -15.95 3.94
CA GLN A 34 -7.55 -15.79 3.55
C GLN A 34 -6.58 -16.46 4.55
N GLY A 35 -7.07 -16.71 5.77
CA GLY A 35 -6.30 -17.31 6.86
C GLY A 35 -5.41 -16.31 7.59
N TYR A 36 -5.36 -16.45 8.91
CA TYR A 36 -4.65 -15.53 9.82
C TYR A 36 -3.17 -15.32 9.46
N GLN A 37 -2.46 -16.39 9.08
CA GLN A 37 -1.03 -16.30 8.77
C GLN A 37 -0.75 -15.49 7.49
N ALA A 38 -1.61 -15.61 6.47
CA ALA A 38 -1.47 -14.82 5.25
C ALA A 38 -1.71 -13.34 5.54
N LEU A 39 -2.79 -13.02 6.28
CA LEU A 39 -3.10 -11.64 6.68
C LEU A 39 -1.95 -11.00 7.47
N ILE A 40 -1.43 -11.70 8.49
CA ILE A 40 -0.31 -11.17 9.31
C ILE A 40 0.90 -10.88 8.43
N ARG A 41 1.23 -11.78 7.51
CA ARG A 41 2.36 -11.59 6.60
C ARG A 41 2.14 -10.37 5.71
N ASP A 42 0.94 -10.21 5.16
CA ASP A 42 0.63 -9.10 4.27
C ASP A 42 0.66 -7.76 5.02
N VAL A 43 0.15 -7.71 6.25
CA VAL A 43 0.26 -6.54 7.14
C VAL A 43 1.71 -6.21 7.46
N LEU A 44 2.51 -7.20 7.85
CA LEU A 44 3.95 -6.99 8.15
C LEU A 44 4.70 -6.52 6.89
N TRP A 45 4.39 -7.10 5.73
CA TRP A 45 5.00 -6.65 4.49
C TRP A 45 4.60 -5.23 4.16
N SER A 46 3.32 -4.89 4.29
CA SER A 46 2.80 -3.54 4.06
C SER A 46 3.48 -2.51 4.99
N TYR A 47 3.71 -2.88 6.25
CA TYR A 47 4.42 -2.04 7.21
C TYR A 47 5.88 -1.82 6.81
N VAL A 48 6.61 -2.89 6.48
CA VAL A 48 8.02 -2.78 6.04
C VAL A 48 8.08 -1.96 4.76
N GLN A 49 7.22 -2.26 3.80
CA GLN A 49 7.06 -1.54 2.55
C GLN A 49 6.85 -0.03 2.76
N GLN A 50 5.91 0.36 3.63
CA GLN A 50 5.66 1.76 3.97
C GLN A 50 6.89 2.43 4.62
N LYS A 51 7.67 1.70 5.43
CA LYS A 51 8.81 2.23 6.17
C LYS A 51 10.12 2.26 5.40
N SER A 52 10.29 1.35 4.45
CA SER A 52 11.53 1.23 3.67
C SER A 52 11.64 2.27 2.56
N GLY A 53 10.54 2.93 2.16
CA GLY A 53 10.54 3.85 1.01
C GLY A 53 10.73 3.15 -0.36
N ASP A 54 11.10 1.86 -0.36
CA ASP A 54 11.23 1.00 -1.54
C ASP A 54 9.88 0.47 -2.05
N TYR A 55 8.78 0.74 -1.33
CA TYR A 55 7.46 0.35 -1.78
C TYR A 55 6.94 1.27 -2.86
N ARG A 56 6.90 0.73 -4.07
CA ARG A 56 5.99 1.17 -5.12
C ARG A 56 4.76 0.26 -5.02
N PRO A 57 3.72 0.62 -4.25
CA PRO A 57 2.42 0.04 -4.54
C PRO A 57 2.19 0.30 -6.02
N GLN A 58 2.08 -0.76 -6.81
CA GLN A 58 1.60 -0.65 -8.18
C GLN A 58 0.12 -0.31 -8.09
N PHE A 59 -0.17 0.91 -7.63
CA PHE A 59 -1.50 1.45 -7.70
C PHE A 59 -1.85 1.45 -9.18
N SER A 60 -3.00 0.87 -9.51
CA SER A 60 -3.56 1.09 -10.83
C SER A 60 -4.33 2.39 -10.81
N GLN A 61 -4.47 3.02 -11.97
CA GLN A 61 -5.31 4.20 -12.09
C GLN A 61 -6.77 3.92 -11.70
N ASP A 62 -7.22 2.66 -11.82
CA ASP A 62 -8.57 2.23 -11.44
C ASP A 62 -8.82 2.25 -9.93
N GLU A 63 -7.75 2.25 -9.12
CA GLU A 63 -7.87 2.34 -7.67
C GLU A 63 -8.08 3.77 -7.18
N ILE A 64 -7.90 4.78 -8.05
CA ILE A 64 -8.12 6.18 -7.73
C ILE A 64 -9.58 6.56 -8.05
N ARG A 65 -10.40 6.69 -7.00
CA ARG A 65 -11.84 6.99 -7.17
C ARG A 65 -12.15 8.48 -7.34
N ALA A 66 -11.27 9.34 -6.82
CA ALA A 66 -11.38 10.78 -6.95
C ALA A 66 -9.99 11.41 -6.90
N SER A 67 -9.85 12.58 -7.51
CA SER A 67 -8.60 13.36 -7.48
C SER A 67 -8.92 14.83 -7.26
N LEU A 68 -8.11 15.51 -6.44
CA LEU A 68 -8.20 16.94 -6.18
C LEU A 68 -6.83 17.62 -6.37
N PRO A 69 -6.80 18.87 -6.85
CA PRO A 69 -5.54 19.57 -7.07
C PRO A 69 -4.89 19.91 -5.73
N ALA A 70 -3.57 19.74 -5.64
CA ALA A 70 -2.79 20.00 -4.43
C ALA A 70 -1.39 20.55 -4.78
N THR A 71 -0.73 21.12 -3.79
CA THR A 71 0.68 21.54 -3.88
C THR A 71 1.49 20.74 -2.87
N ALA A 72 2.61 20.16 -3.31
CA ALA A 72 3.49 19.40 -2.43
C ALA A 72 4.17 20.33 -1.42
N GLN A 73 4.10 20.05 -0.12
CA GLN A 73 4.83 20.83 0.89
C GLN A 73 6.26 20.32 1.12
N ARG A 74 6.52 19.06 0.75
CA ARG A 74 7.82 18.38 0.82
C ARG A 74 8.02 17.55 -0.44
N GLU A 75 9.17 16.91 -0.56
CA GLU A 75 9.38 15.96 -1.66
C GLU A 75 8.41 14.78 -1.51
N GLU A 76 7.67 14.51 -2.56
CA GLU A 76 6.71 13.40 -2.66
C GLU A 76 7.06 12.56 -3.89
N GLN A 77 6.51 11.36 -3.99
CA GLN A 77 6.65 10.50 -5.18
C GLN A 77 5.29 10.11 -5.70
N CYS A 78 5.05 10.33 -7.00
CA CYS A 78 3.82 9.89 -7.64
C CYS A 78 3.68 8.38 -7.49
N VAL A 79 2.54 7.94 -6.96
CA VAL A 79 2.34 6.53 -6.68
C VAL A 79 2.06 5.68 -7.93
N LEU A 80 1.64 6.28 -9.05
CA LEU A 80 1.41 5.59 -10.33
C LEU A 80 2.67 5.48 -11.20
N THR A 81 3.48 6.55 -11.25
CA THR A 81 4.63 6.64 -12.17
C THR A 81 5.98 6.53 -11.48
N GLY A 82 6.02 6.70 -10.15
CA GLY A 82 7.26 6.82 -9.38
C GLY A 82 8.00 8.15 -9.58
N LYS A 83 7.46 9.08 -10.38
CA LYS A 83 8.05 10.40 -10.63
C LYS A 83 8.14 11.18 -9.33
N ARG A 84 9.32 11.75 -9.04
CA ARG A 84 9.49 12.65 -7.90
C ARG A 84 8.74 13.97 -8.17
N ILE A 85 8.04 14.43 -7.14
CA ILE A 85 7.31 15.69 -7.08
C ILE A 85 8.05 16.55 -6.07
N ARG A 86 8.57 17.69 -6.51
CA ARG A 86 9.39 18.57 -5.67
C ARG A 86 8.52 19.35 -4.68
N PRO A 87 9.11 19.84 -3.58
CA PRO A 87 8.44 20.84 -2.75
C PRO A 87 7.96 22.03 -3.59
N GLN A 88 6.76 22.53 -3.29
CA GLN A 88 6.04 23.60 -3.99
C GLN A 88 5.61 23.26 -5.43
N GLU A 89 5.80 22.03 -5.89
CA GLU A 89 5.31 21.57 -7.19
C GLU A 89 3.81 21.25 -7.13
N GLN A 90 3.10 21.57 -8.20
CA GLN A 90 1.69 21.21 -8.35
C GLN A 90 1.55 19.70 -8.59
N MET A 91 0.58 19.10 -7.92
CA MET A 91 0.28 17.68 -8.01
C MET A 91 -1.22 17.42 -7.87
N TRP A 92 -1.62 16.19 -8.14
CA TRP A 92 -2.92 15.67 -7.76
C TRP A 92 -2.81 14.91 -6.44
N LEU A 93 -3.85 15.01 -5.61
CA LEU A 93 -4.05 14.14 -4.46
C LEU A 93 -5.19 13.18 -4.80
N GLY A 94 -4.86 11.89 -4.94
CA GLY A 94 -5.82 10.83 -5.25
C GLY A 94 -6.41 10.22 -4.00
N LEU A 95 -7.72 9.97 -3.99
CA LEU A 95 -8.40 9.16 -2.97
C LEU A 95 -8.54 7.73 -3.48
N THR A 96 -7.89 6.78 -2.81
CA THR A 96 -7.93 5.37 -3.18
C THR A 96 -9.28 4.72 -2.84
N THR A 97 -9.53 3.52 -3.36
CA THR A 97 -10.66 2.66 -2.97
C THR A 97 -10.63 2.27 -1.49
N THR A 98 -9.44 2.18 -0.91
CA THR A 98 -9.20 1.92 0.53
C THR A 98 -9.41 3.15 1.42
N GLY A 99 -9.56 4.34 0.83
CA GLY A 99 -9.78 5.60 1.54
C GLY A 99 -8.51 6.37 1.88
N ASP A 100 -7.36 5.99 1.31
CA ASP A 100 -6.08 6.64 1.50
C ASP A 100 -5.90 7.82 0.53
N LEU A 101 -5.19 8.85 0.97
CA LEU A 101 -4.78 9.97 0.12
C LEU A 101 -3.36 9.76 -0.37
N VAL A 102 -3.19 9.71 -1.70
CA VAL A 102 -1.92 9.39 -2.35
C VAL A 102 -1.48 10.50 -3.32
N PRO A 103 -0.18 10.84 -3.37
CA PRO A 103 0.35 11.83 -4.30
C PRO A 103 0.40 11.31 -5.74
N LEU A 104 -0.01 12.15 -6.69
CA LEU A 104 -0.11 11.85 -8.11
C LEU A 104 0.50 12.99 -8.93
N SER A 105 1.36 12.67 -9.90
CA SER A 105 1.91 13.68 -10.81
C SER A 105 0.83 14.21 -11.75
N LEU A 106 0.99 15.43 -12.28
CA LEU A 106 0.01 16.00 -13.21
C LEU A 106 -0.25 15.13 -14.44
N GLU A 107 0.78 14.42 -14.90
CA GLU A 107 0.77 13.52 -16.07
C GLU A 107 0.19 12.13 -15.75
N SER A 108 -0.03 11.77 -14.48
CA SER A 108 -0.46 10.41 -14.14
C SER A 108 -1.97 10.18 -14.26
N LEU A 109 -2.75 11.25 -14.51
CA LEU A 109 -4.21 11.17 -14.70
C LEU A 109 -4.64 11.58 -16.13
N THR A 110 -3.70 11.94 -17.00
CA THR A 110 -3.99 12.21 -18.41
C THR A 110 -4.28 10.89 -19.13
N ARG A 111 -5.49 10.78 -19.67
CA ARG A 111 -5.97 9.65 -20.47
C ARG A 111 -5.52 9.76 -21.92
#